data_AF-A0A350ATY8-F1
#
_entry.id   AF-A0A350ATY8-F1
#
_cell.length_a   1.000
_cell.length_b   1.000
_cell.length_c   1.000
_cell.angle_alpha   90.00
_cell.angle_beta   90.00
_cell.angle_gamma   90.00
#
_symmetry.space_group_name_H-M   'P 1'
#
loop_
_entity.id
_entity.type
_entity.pdbx_description
1 polymer ?
#
loop_
_entity_poly.entity_id
_entity_poly.type
_entity_poly.pdbx_seq_one_letter_code
_entity_poly.pdbx_strand_id
1 'polypeptide(L)'
;MTKTARSQKSLGTTDATRNRPPSRTIIATPRHPPSPFQNQETTDYSLKLLTVNSTSKNRLSSSAPKPDPADMKIIQPAKWLRALKNTPSLVAAVFAVGLGLSTTQTATGAEPDLYEMQRGAETEVIWTRTTIPANGSVELADLQGEGVISSLWGTFEIKVKDQYNYLGRAIVLNMYWDGAEKPAVSVPLADFFGQALQVQPFKNALFNASNAFGVYNSRIPMPFRKSARIELVNSSDTTCVFYYQVNVNYKKVSEDALYLHAYWSRKTDVNLREEFTALPEIRGQGRYLGTSWAIIQDDVKKRWSWYVRPVRIDYDDRKNATKPNASSIDAGTLDDYIASGWWSSEVNPQAYTEPNYGRSYVNVDTQKRLWVVCYRYYIDDPLWFNEKISMKIGPHIAKRIKERPSDWSTTAYFYLTEPESNLPLIQDAAVRTLGF
;
A
#
# COMPACT_ATOMS: atom_id res chain seq x y z
N MET A 1 44.09 46.15 -24.07
CA MET A 1 45.39 46.67 -24.60
C MET A 1 45.99 47.44 -23.42
N THR A 2 47.09 47.05 -22.76
CA THR A 2 48.44 46.71 -23.23
C THR A 2 49.16 45.87 -22.14
N LYS A 3 50.04 44.95 -22.55
CA LYS A 3 50.95 44.14 -21.70
C LYS A 3 52.31 44.85 -21.53
N THR A 4 52.93 44.73 -20.34
CA THR A 4 54.40 44.60 -20.07
C THR A 4 54.55 44.42 -18.53
N ALA A 5 55.07 43.36 -17.91
CA ALA A 5 56.26 42.50 -18.04
C ALA A 5 57.51 42.96 -17.24
N ARG A 6 57.88 42.11 -16.25
CA ARG A 6 59.20 41.78 -15.65
C ARG A 6 59.95 42.79 -14.74
N SER A 7 60.34 42.29 -13.56
CA SER A 7 61.75 42.13 -13.14
C SER A 7 61.88 41.31 -11.83
N GLN A 8 62.69 40.25 -11.87
CA GLN A 8 63.19 39.46 -10.72
C GLN A 8 64.44 40.12 -10.10
N LYS A 9 64.69 39.86 -8.81
CA LYS A 9 66.06 39.66 -8.28
C LYS A 9 66.04 38.69 -7.10
N SER A 10 67.04 37.80 -7.11
CA SER A 10 67.27 36.64 -6.25
C SER A 10 68.51 36.84 -5.36
N LEU A 11 68.82 35.78 -4.58
CA LEU A 11 70.02 35.44 -3.78
C LEU A 11 69.97 35.82 -2.29
N GLY A 12 70.32 34.96 -1.33
CA GLY A 12 70.87 33.58 -1.32
C GLY A 12 70.61 32.94 0.07
N THR A 13 70.30 31.65 0.17
CA THR A 13 71.21 30.51 0.45
C THR A 13 72.17 30.67 1.64
N THR A 14 71.99 29.87 2.70
CA THR A 14 72.95 28.81 3.07
C THR A 14 72.34 27.80 4.03
N ASP A 15 72.83 26.58 3.85
CA ASP A 15 72.41 25.26 4.32
C ASP A 15 73.15 24.85 5.62
N ALA A 16 72.69 23.78 6.28
CA ALA A 16 73.49 22.76 7.02
C ALA A 16 72.76 22.14 8.24
N THR A 17 72.04 21.06 7.96
CA THR A 17 72.00 19.74 8.64
C THR A 17 72.71 19.50 9.99
N ARG A 18 72.02 18.79 10.93
CA ARG A 18 72.56 17.62 11.68
C ARG A 18 71.48 16.77 12.41
N ASN A 19 71.32 15.53 11.94
CA ASN A 19 71.01 14.22 12.59
C ASN A 19 70.86 14.16 14.13
N ARG A 20 69.88 13.47 14.78
CA ARG A 20 69.58 12.00 14.95
C ARG A 20 68.50 11.86 16.08
N PRO A 21 67.95 10.69 16.52
CA PRO A 21 67.64 9.37 15.93
C PRO A 21 66.15 8.93 16.23
N PRO A 22 65.69 7.68 15.94
CA PRO A 22 64.25 7.35 15.80
C PRO A 22 63.59 6.79 17.08
N SER A 23 62.29 7.03 17.25
CA SER A 23 61.44 6.37 18.25
C SER A 23 60.47 5.36 17.60
N ARG A 24 60.35 4.21 18.26
CA ARG A 24 59.60 3.01 17.85
C ARG A 24 58.08 3.19 17.92
N THR A 25 57.44 2.64 16.88
CA THR A 25 56.14 1.95 16.78
C THR A 25 55.19 1.92 17.97
N ILE A 26 53.94 2.38 17.76
CA ILE A 26 52.71 1.61 18.07
C ILE A 26 51.68 1.88 16.96
N ILE A 27 51.39 0.85 16.16
CA ILE A 27 50.25 0.78 15.24
C ILE A 27 49.04 0.38 16.08
N ALA A 28 48.06 1.27 16.22
CA ALA A 28 46.76 0.95 16.81
C ALA A 28 45.74 0.76 15.68
N THR A 29 45.54 -0.50 15.27
CA THR A 29 44.36 -0.93 14.50
C THR A 29 43.11 -0.82 15.37
N PRO A 30 42.04 -0.14 14.95
CA PRO A 30 40.74 -0.26 15.60
C PRO A 30 40.19 -1.67 15.31
N ARG A 31 39.99 -2.46 16.37
CA ARG A 31 39.31 -3.75 16.31
C ARG A 31 37.85 -3.52 15.96
N HIS A 32 37.38 -4.15 14.90
CA HIS A 32 35.94 -4.34 14.65
C HIS A 32 35.32 -5.10 15.85
N PRO A 33 34.15 -4.69 16.36
CA PRO A 33 33.35 -5.58 17.19
C PRO A 33 32.81 -6.74 16.34
N PRO A 34 32.77 -7.97 16.86
CA PRO A 34 32.21 -9.10 16.12
C PRO A 34 30.69 -8.93 15.96
N SER A 35 30.23 -9.29 14.77
CA SER A 35 28.81 -9.51 14.41
C SER A 35 28.10 -10.41 15.43
N PRO A 36 26.89 -10.09 15.90
CA PRO A 36 26.08 -11.03 16.66
C PRO A 36 25.29 -11.89 15.69
N PHE A 37 25.97 -12.84 15.04
CA PHE A 37 25.32 -13.95 14.34
C PHE A 37 26.11 -15.22 14.65
N GLN A 38 25.75 -15.90 15.74
CA GLN A 38 25.63 -17.36 15.84
C GLN A 38 25.37 -17.79 17.29
N ASN A 39 24.13 -18.17 17.56
CA ASN A 39 23.74 -19.39 18.30
C ASN A 39 22.21 -19.32 18.50
N GLN A 40 21.47 -19.71 17.47
CA GLN A 40 20.15 -20.28 17.68
C GLN A 40 20.30 -21.78 17.45
N GLU A 41 20.05 -22.53 18.52
CA GLU A 41 19.87 -23.97 18.48
C GLU A 41 18.82 -24.31 17.42
N THR A 42 19.21 -25.22 16.53
CA THR A 42 18.32 -25.87 15.58
C THR A 42 17.25 -26.64 16.35
N THR A 43 16.03 -26.09 16.42
CA THR A 43 14.87 -26.87 16.82
C THR A 43 14.35 -27.59 15.57
N ASP A 44 14.67 -28.88 15.48
CA ASP A 44 14.14 -29.81 14.47
C ASP A 44 12.61 -29.91 14.60
N TYR A 45 11.89 -29.25 13.69
CA TYR A 45 10.48 -29.56 13.45
C TYR A 45 10.39 -30.76 12.51
N SER A 46 10.48 -31.96 13.08
CA SER A 46 10.12 -33.19 12.39
C SER A 46 8.59 -33.28 12.29
N LEU A 47 8.08 -33.02 11.08
CA LEU A 47 6.70 -33.32 10.67
C LEU A 47 6.44 -34.83 10.79
N LYS A 48 5.82 -35.26 11.89
CA LYS A 48 5.23 -36.61 11.99
C LYS A 48 3.86 -36.61 11.31
N LEU A 49 3.83 -37.12 10.09
CA LEU A 49 2.65 -37.65 9.42
C LEU A 49 2.01 -38.72 10.33
N LEU A 50 0.81 -38.45 10.84
CA LEU A 50 -0.04 -39.46 11.47
C LEU A 50 -0.85 -40.17 10.39
N THR A 51 -0.29 -41.28 9.91
CA THR A 51 -1.00 -42.29 9.13
C THR A 51 -1.91 -43.06 10.09
N VAL A 52 -3.24 -42.99 9.90
CA VAL A 52 -4.19 -43.84 10.62
C VAL A 52 -4.26 -45.17 9.89
N ASN A 53 -3.64 -46.21 10.45
CA ASN A 53 -3.91 -47.60 10.08
C ASN A 53 -4.51 -48.35 11.27
N SER A 54 -5.60 -49.05 10.99
CA SER A 54 -6.35 -49.90 11.91
C SER A 54 -5.55 -51.16 12.27
N THR A 55 -5.68 -51.65 13.51
CA THR A 55 -6.03 -53.04 13.89
C THR A 55 -5.64 -53.41 15.33
N SER A 56 -6.52 -54.24 15.95
CA SER A 56 -6.34 -55.13 17.13
C SER A 56 -6.21 -54.48 18.52
N LYS A 57 -7.17 -54.64 19.46
CA LYS A 57 -7.68 -55.81 20.26
C LYS A 57 -6.84 -56.15 21.51
N ASN A 58 -7.52 -56.03 22.68
CA ASN A 58 -7.31 -56.64 24.01
C ASN A 58 -6.17 -56.03 24.89
N ARG A 59 -6.27 -55.85 26.22
CA ARG A 59 -7.26 -56.19 27.27
C ARG A 59 -6.92 -55.39 28.56
N LEU A 60 -7.95 -54.97 29.30
CA LEU A 60 -8.18 -54.89 30.79
C LEU A 60 -6.96 -54.76 31.75
N SER A 61 -6.92 -53.97 32.84
CA SER A 61 -7.98 -53.63 33.82
C SER A 61 -7.65 -52.47 34.80
N SER A 62 -8.72 -51.88 35.35
CA SER A 62 -8.97 -51.38 36.73
C SER A 62 -8.18 -50.18 37.34
N SER A 63 -8.85 -49.03 37.49
CA SER A 63 -9.40 -48.51 38.77
C SER A 63 -10.24 -47.23 38.52
N ALA A 64 -11.45 -47.17 39.10
CA ALA A 64 -12.45 -46.08 38.98
C ALA A 64 -12.18 -44.95 40.02
N PRO A 65 -12.81 -43.74 40.01
CA PRO A 65 -14.21 -43.45 39.62
C PRO A 65 -14.44 -42.23 38.69
N LYS A 66 -15.59 -42.23 38.01
CA LYS A 66 -16.16 -41.08 37.28
C LYS A 66 -16.86 -40.11 38.26
N PRO A 67 -16.79 -38.78 38.06
CA PRO A 67 -17.68 -37.84 38.72
C PRO A 67 -19.00 -37.62 37.96
N ASP A 68 -20.04 -37.35 38.75
CA ASP A 68 -21.47 -37.16 38.47
C ASP A 68 -21.76 -35.81 37.75
N PRO A 69 -22.75 -35.68 36.85
CA PRO A 69 -23.02 -34.46 36.10
C PRO A 69 -23.98 -33.56 36.89
N ALA A 70 -23.42 -32.80 37.82
CA ALA A 70 -24.08 -31.68 38.46
C ALA A 70 -23.05 -30.59 38.75
N ASP A 71 -22.70 -29.79 37.74
CA ASP A 71 -22.26 -28.40 37.86
C ASP A 71 -21.75 -27.85 36.51
N MET A 72 -22.63 -27.21 35.72
CA MET A 72 -22.21 -26.12 34.83
C MET A 72 -23.27 -25.02 34.89
N LYS A 73 -22.98 -24.02 35.73
CA LYS A 73 -23.77 -22.81 35.91
C LYS A 73 -23.67 -21.92 34.68
N ILE A 74 -24.82 -21.71 34.05
CA ILE A 74 -25.09 -20.63 33.10
C ILE A 74 -25.18 -19.33 33.91
N ILE A 75 -24.26 -18.40 33.69
CA ILE A 75 -24.31 -17.05 34.27
C ILE A 75 -25.01 -16.14 33.26
N GLN A 76 -26.29 -15.84 33.51
CA GLN A 76 -27.00 -14.73 32.89
C GLN A 76 -26.78 -13.44 33.70
N PRO A 77 -26.48 -12.29 33.07
CA PRO A 77 -26.44 -11.02 33.77
C PRO A 77 -27.84 -10.38 33.83
N ALA A 78 -28.37 -10.21 35.04
CA ALA A 78 -29.38 -9.20 35.33
C ALA A 78 -28.94 -8.41 36.56
N LYS A 79 -28.78 -7.09 36.41
CA LYS A 79 -29.07 -6.02 37.40
C LYS A 79 -28.46 -4.70 36.95
N TRP A 80 -29.28 -3.80 36.40
CA TRP A 80 -29.26 -2.36 36.70
C TRP A 80 -30.64 -1.79 36.30
N LEU A 81 -31.60 -1.84 37.21
CA LEU A 81 -32.87 -1.11 37.10
C LEU A 81 -33.29 -0.65 38.51
N ARG A 82 -32.85 0.55 38.88
CA ARG A 82 -33.47 1.43 39.86
C ARG A 82 -33.12 2.88 39.52
N ALA A 83 -33.96 3.52 38.73
CA ALA A 83 -34.29 4.94 38.83
C ALA A 83 -35.40 5.26 37.81
N LEU A 84 -36.30 6.17 38.18
CA LEU A 84 -37.37 6.80 37.39
C LEU A 84 -38.73 6.05 37.36
N LYS A 85 -39.51 6.32 38.42
CA LYS A 85 -40.98 6.44 38.37
C LYS A 85 -41.35 7.89 38.03
N ASN A 86 -42.55 8.04 37.45
CA ASN A 86 -43.32 9.25 37.08
C ASN A 86 -43.08 9.64 35.61
N THR A 87 -44.02 9.56 34.65
CA THR A 87 -45.47 9.87 34.61
C THR A 87 -46.14 9.19 33.38
N PRO A 88 -47.48 9.15 33.26
CA PRO A 88 -48.21 8.33 32.27
C PRO A 88 -48.59 9.12 31.00
N SER A 89 -48.57 8.48 29.83
CA SER A 89 -49.55 8.67 28.74
C SER A 89 -49.13 7.91 27.47
N LEU A 90 -49.86 6.84 27.13
CA LEU A 90 -49.90 6.31 25.76
C LEU A 90 -51.33 5.81 25.51
N VAL A 91 -52.14 6.72 24.97
CA VAL A 91 -53.35 6.44 24.22
C VAL A 91 -52.97 6.62 22.76
N ALA A 92 -53.00 5.55 21.96
CA ALA A 92 -53.44 5.55 20.56
C ALA A 92 -53.23 4.15 19.97
N ALA A 93 -54.36 3.46 19.78
CA ALA A 93 -54.49 2.25 18.99
C ALA A 93 -54.24 2.55 17.50
N VAL A 94 -53.74 1.56 16.73
CA VAL A 94 -54.29 1.23 15.40
C VAL A 94 -54.08 -0.27 15.12
N PHE A 95 -55.20 -0.99 15.04
CA PHE A 95 -55.31 -2.27 14.31
C PHE A 95 -55.18 -1.98 12.80
N ALA A 96 -54.31 -2.70 12.09
CA ALA A 96 -54.40 -2.81 10.64
C ALA A 96 -54.21 -4.27 10.22
N VAL A 97 -55.30 -4.81 9.70
CA VAL A 97 -55.51 -6.14 9.13
C VAL A 97 -54.85 -6.24 7.76
N GLY A 98 -54.38 -7.46 7.46
CA GLY A 98 -53.93 -8.00 6.17
C GLY A 98 -54.06 -7.14 4.90
N LEU A 99 -52.91 -6.88 4.31
CA LEU A 99 -52.70 -6.89 2.86
C LEU A 99 -51.38 -7.59 2.62
N GLY A 100 -51.39 -8.60 1.74
CA GLY A 100 -50.19 -9.26 1.25
C GLY A 100 -49.29 -8.26 0.56
N LEU A 101 -48.32 -7.74 1.30
CA LEU A 101 -47.13 -7.12 0.74
C LEU A 101 -46.06 -8.19 0.80
N SER A 102 -45.74 -8.78 -0.35
CA SER A 102 -44.45 -9.43 -0.52
C SER A 102 -43.41 -8.38 -0.16
N THR A 103 -42.85 -8.45 1.04
CA THR A 103 -41.62 -7.74 1.34
C THR A 103 -40.58 -8.42 0.46
N THR A 104 -40.36 -7.86 -0.73
CA THR A 104 -39.10 -8.02 -1.43
C THR A 104 -38.06 -7.59 -0.43
N GLN A 105 -37.45 -8.58 0.21
CA GLN A 105 -36.31 -8.41 1.06
C GLN A 105 -35.28 -7.74 0.15
N THR A 106 -35.12 -6.42 0.31
CA THR A 106 -33.97 -5.70 -0.21
C THR A 106 -32.78 -6.48 0.32
N ALA A 107 -32.08 -7.15 -0.59
CA ALA A 107 -30.85 -7.84 -0.30
C ALA A 107 -29.87 -6.78 0.22
N THR A 108 -29.85 -6.61 1.53
CA THR A 108 -28.77 -5.93 2.21
C THR A 108 -27.51 -6.68 1.81
N GLY A 109 -26.57 -5.98 1.17
CA GLY A 109 -25.31 -6.51 0.67
C GLY A 109 -24.38 -6.99 1.78
N ALA A 110 -24.83 -7.94 2.59
CA ALA A 110 -23.98 -8.78 3.39
C ALA A 110 -23.13 -9.62 2.42
N GLU A 111 -21.82 -9.68 2.66
CA GLU A 111 -21.01 -10.69 1.99
C GLU A 111 -21.65 -12.05 2.25
N PRO A 112 -21.76 -12.92 1.22
CA PRO A 112 -22.32 -14.24 1.42
C PRO A 112 -21.50 -14.97 2.49
N ASP A 113 -22.19 -15.64 3.40
CA ASP A 113 -21.54 -16.52 4.37
C ASP A 113 -20.68 -17.55 3.62
N LEU A 114 -19.52 -17.93 4.19
CA LEU A 114 -18.55 -18.84 3.58
C LEU A 114 -19.17 -20.16 3.07
N TYR A 115 -20.29 -20.59 3.66
CA TYR A 115 -20.98 -21.85 3.38
C TYR A 115 -22.25 -21.70 2.52
N GLU A 116 -22.63 -20.48 2.12
CA GLU A 116 -23.80 -20.24 1.29
C GLU A 116 -23.48 -20.36 -0.21
N MET A 117 -24.23 -21.23 -0.91
CA MET A 117 -24.07 -21.41 -2.35
C MET A 117 -24.55 -20.16 -3.11
N GLN A 118 -23.63 -19.51 -3.81
CA GLN A 118 -23.92 -18.43 -4.76
C GLN A 118 -24.54 -19.02 -6.05
N ARG A 119 -25.86 -19.26 -6.05
CA ARG A 119 -26.55 -19.80 -7.23
C ARG A 119 -26.35 -18.91 -8.46
N GLY A 120 -25.88 -19.49 -9.56
CA GLY A 120 -25.62 -18.79 -10.81
C GLY A 120 -24.30 -18.03 -10.86
N ALA A 121 -23.49 -18.08 -9.79
CA ALA A 121 -22.12 -17.60 -9.87
C ALA A 121 -21.24 -18.65 -10.56
N GLU A 122 -20.45 -18.21 -11.53
CA GLU A 122 -19.42 -19.01 -12.18
C GLU A 122 -18.05 -18.43 -11.83
N THR A 123 -17.08 -19.30 -11.56
CA THR A 123 -15.72 -18.88 -11.25
C THR A 123 -14.80 -19.24 -12.41
N GLU A 124 -14.06 -18.25 -12.88
CA GLU A 124 -12.94 -18.45 -13.79
C GLU A 124 -11.64 -18.10 -13.07
N VAL A 125 -10.63 -18.95 -13.28
CA VAL A 125 -9.27 -18.72 -12.80
C VAL A 125 -8.34 -18.81 -14.00
N ILE A 126 -7.89 -17.67 -14.48
CA ILE A 126 -6.77 -17.63 -15.43
C ILE A 126 -5.51 -17.85 -14.59
N TRP A 127 -4.82 -18.97 -14.78
CA TRP A 127 -3.53 -19.25 -14.12
C TRP A 127 -2.53 -19.68 -15.17
N THR A 128 -1.62 -18.78 -15.53
CA THR A 128 -0.68 -19.04 -16.63
C THR A 128 0.57 -18.16 -16.51
N ARG A 129 1.41 -18.21 -17.53
CA ARG A 129 2.50 -17.27 -17.73
C ARG A 129 2.45 -16.69 -19.13
N THR A 130 2.99 -15.49 -19.28
CA THR A 130 3.17 -14.86 -20.58
C THR A 130 4.57 -14.25 -20.69
N THR A 131 4.97 -13.94 -21.92
CA THR A 131 6.19 -13.16 -22.19
C THR A 131 5.77 -11.71 -22.43
N ILE A 132 6.36 -10.78 -21.69
CA ILE A 132 6.20 -9.35 -21.91
C ILE A 132 7.42 -8.90 -22.73
N PRO A 133 7.27 -8.58 -24.03
CA PRO A 133 8.39 -8.14 -24.86
C PRO A 133 9.03 -6.86 -24.30
N ALA A 134 10.35 -6.71 -24.51
CA ALA A 134 11.01 -5.41 -24.33
C ALA A 134 10.33 -4.35 -25.20
N ASN A 135 10.09 -3.15 -24.64
CA ASN A 135 9.43 -2.03 -25.33
C ASN A 135 8.09 -2.40 -26.01
N GLY A 136 7.36 -3.38 -25.45
CA GLY A 136 6.10 -3.88 -25.99
C GLY A 136 5.02 -4.01 -24.92
N SER A 137 3.86 -4.53 -25.31
CA SER A 137 2.76 -4.83 -24.39
C SER A 137 2.26 -6.25 -24.54
N VAL A 138 1.55 -6.72 -23.53
CA VAL A 138 0.83 -7.99 -23.56
C VAL A 138 -0.46 -7.88 -22.77
N GLU A 139 -1.51 -8.50 -23.29
CA GLU A 139 -2.77 -8.63 -22.59
C GLU A 139 -2.69 -9.83 -21.62
N LEU A 140 -3.09 -9.60 -20.37
CA LEU A 140 -3.20 -10.64 -19.36
C LEU A 140 -4.58 -11.29 -19.36
N ALA A 141 -5.62 -10.49 -19.62
CA ALA A 141 -7.01 -10.93 -19.65
C ALA A 141 -7.86 -9.98 -20.52
N ASP A 142 -8.77 -10.56 -21.29
CA ASP A 142 -9.90 -9.91 -21.95
C ASP A 142 -11.17 -10.67 -21.56
N LEU A 143 -11.83 -10.17 -20.52
CA LEU A 143 -12.97 -10.79 -19.85
C LEU A 143 -14.26 -10.21 -20.42
N GLN A 144 -15.23 -11.08 -20.71
CA GLN A 144 -16.51 -10.70 -21.30
C GLN A 144 -17.67 -11.04 -20.36
N GLY A 145 -18.71 -10.22 -20.39
CA GLY A 145 -19.89 -10.37 -19.54
C GLY A 145 -19.81 -9.57 -18.24
N GLU A 146 -20.59 -9.99 -17.25
CA GLU A 146 -20.77 -9.29 -15.99
C GLU A 146 -20.13 -10.08 -14.84
N GLY A 147 -19.30 -9.42 -14.03
CA GLY A 147 -18.59 -10.10 -12.96
C GLY A 147 -17.74 -9.20 -12.07
N VAL A 148 -17.00 -9.85 -11.17
CA VAL A 148 -16.08 -9.19 -10.25
C VAL A 148 -14.74 -9.93 -10.27
N ILE A 149 -13.67 -9.22 -10.62
CA ILE A 149 -12.30 -9.69 -10.37
C ILE A 149 -12.09 -9.64 -8.86
N SER A 150 -11.90 -10.79 -8.23
CA SER A 150 -11.76 -10.90 -6.77
C SER A 150 -10.30 -10.90 -6.31
N SER A 151 -9.38 -11.26 -7.21
CA SER A 151 -7.95 -11.27 -6.92
C SER A 151 -7.14 -11.18 -8.21
N LEU A 152 -6.05 -10.43 -8.14
CA LEU A 152 -4.99 -10.40 -9.16
C LEU A 152 -3.67 -10.73 -8.48
N TRP A 153 -3.01 -11.80 -8.92
CA TRP A 153 -1.69 -12.19 -8.46
C TRP A 153 -0.72 -12.25 -9.63
N GLY A 154 0.56 -11.95 -9.40
CA GLY A 154 1.59 -12.22 -10.38
C GLY A 154 3.01 -12.09 -9.84
N THR A 155 3.96 -12.58 -10.62
CA THR A 155 5.39 -12.52 -10.33
C THR A 155 6.24 -12.68 -11.57
N PHE A 156 7.48 -12.19 -11.53
CA PHE A 156 8.41 -12.28 -12.64
C PHE A 156 9.36 -13.48 -12.49
N GLU A 157 9.66 -14.12 -13.62
CA GLU A 157 10.92 -14.84 -13.77
C GLU A 157 12.03 -13.84 -14.04
N ILE A 158 12.90 -13.60 -13.06
CA ILE A 158 14.06 -12.75 -13.25
C ILE A 158 15.33 -13.54 -12.91
N LYS A 159 16.30 -13.47 -13.82
CA LYS A 159 17.62 -14.10 -13.63
C LYS A 159 18.57 -13.26 -12.76
N VAL A 160 18.34 -11.94 -12.69
CA VAL A 160 19.13 -10.98 -11.91
C VAL A 160 18.29 -10.38 -10.78
N LYS A 161 18.65 -10.70 -9.53
CA LYS A 161 17.88 -10.37 -8.33
C LYS A 161 17.55 -8.88 -8.15
N ASP A 162 18.39 -7.97 -8.64
CA ASP A 162 18.20 -6.53 -8.40
C ASP A 162 17.32 -5.83 -9.43
N GLN A 163 16.81 -6.55 -10.45
CA GLN A 163 15.96 -5.95 -11.49
C GLN A 163 14.49 -5.80 -11.10
N TYR A 164 14.01 -6.41 -10.00
CA TYR A 164 12.58 -6.33 -9.62
C TYR A 164 12.09 -4.89 -9.41
N ASN A 165 12.89 -4.06 -8.74
CA ASN A 165 12.50 -2.68 -8.44
C ASN A 165 12.43 -1.83 -9.74
N TYR A 166 13.45 -1.95 -10.59
CA TYR A 166 13.48 -1.28 -11.89
C TYR A 166 12.34 -1.73 -12.81
N LEU A 167 12.18 -3.05 -13.02
CA LEU A 167 11.13 -3.58 -13.88
C LEU A 167 9.74 -3.28 -13.35
N GLY A 168 9.54 -3.34 -12.03
CA GLY A 168 8.28 -2.97 -11.39
C GLY A 168 7.90 -1.50 -11.61
N ARG A 169 8.87 -0.62 -11.86
CA ARG A 169 8.65 0.79 -12.24
C ARG A 169 8.56 1.01 -13.76
N ALA A 170 9.25 0.18 -14.54
CA ALA A 170 9.27 0.27 -16.00
C ALA A 170 8.02 -0.33 -16.65
N ILE A 171 7.43 -1.34 -16.03
CA ILE A 171 6.21 -2.02 -16.49
C ILE A 171 4.99 -1.31 -15.90
N VAL A 172 4.06 -0.94 -16.76
CA VAL A 172 2.80 -0.28 -16.43
C VAL A 172 1.66 -1.29 -16.48
N LEU A 173 0.85 -1.29 -15.43
CA LEU A 173 -0.41 -2.02 -15.35
C LEU A 173 -1.54 -1.13 -15.84
N ASN A 174 -2.21 -1.54 -16.90
CA ASN A 174 -3.40 -0.91 -17.43
C ASN A 174 -4.63 -1.79 -17.16
N MET A 175 -5.73 -1.18 -16.69
CA MET A 175 -7.04 -1.85 -16.59
C MET A 175 -8.12 -0.98 -17.22
N TYR A 176 -8.99 -1.61 -18.00
CA TYR A 176 -10.09 -0.99 -18.73
C TYR A 176 -11.39 -1.69 -18.36
N TRP A 177 -12.47 -0.92 -18.20
CA TRP A 177 -13.78 -1.44 -17.82
C TRP A 177 -14.81 -1.13 -18.91
N ASP A 178 -15.68 -2.10 -19.20
CA ASP A 178 -16.88 -1.99 -20.01
C ASP A 178 -16.72 -1.30 -21.37
N GLY A 179 -15.58 -1.56 -22.02
CA GLY A 179 -15.25 -1.02 -23.34
C GLY A 179 -14.76 0.44 -23.33
N ALA A 180 -14.42 1.01 -22.16
CA ALA A 180 -13.82 2.32 -22.06
C ALA A 180 -12.53 2.42 -22.90
N GLU A 181 -12.35 3.57 -23.57
CA GLU A 181 -11.18 3.82 -24.42
C GLU A 181 -9.93 4.10 -23.59
N LYS A 182 -10.10 4.74 -22.43
CA LYS A 182 -9.01 5.09 -21.52
C LYS A 182 -8.95 4.12 -20.34
N PRO A 183 -7.75 3.73 -19.88
CA PRO A 183 -7.63 2.90 -18.71
C PRO A 183 -8.03 3.67 -17.44
N ALA A 184 -8.83 3.05 -16.59
CA ALA A 184 -9.16 3.57 -15.25
C ALA A 184 -7.99 3.41 -14.26
N VAL A 185 -7.16 2.39 -14.49
CA VAL A 185 -5.91 2.15 -13.78
C VAL A 185 -4.80 2.20 -14.81
N SER A 186 -3.87 3.15 -14.67
CA SER A 186 -2.64 3.19 -15.47
C SER A 186 -1.48 3.64 -14.59
N VAL A 187 -0.76 2.67 -14.03
CA VAL A 187 0.21 2.91 -12.95
C VAL A 187 1.40 1.95 -13.08
N PRO A 188 2.60 2.30 -12.59
CA PRO A 188 3.70 1.34 -12.53
C PRO A 188 3.28 0.12 -11.69
N LEU A 189 3.69 -1.07 -12.13
CA LEU A 189 3.26 -2.34 -11.54
C LEU A 189 3.57 -2.37 -10.04
N ALA A 190 4.81 -2.12 -9.64
CA ALA A 190 5.19 -2.17 -8.23
C ALA A 190 4.46 -1.13 -7.38
N ASP A 191 4.18 0.04 -7.94
CA ASP A 191 3.47 1.13 -7.27
C ASP A 191 2.00 0.80 -7.02
N PHE A 192 1.31 0.12 -7.94
CA PHE A 192 -0.05 -0.36 -7.73
C PHE A 192 -0.15 -1.30 -6.53
N PHE A 193 0.85 -2.16 -6.35
CA PHE A 193 0.84 -3.16 -5.28
C PHE A 193 1.51 -2.65 -4.00
N GLY A 194 1.74 -1.34 -3.83
CA GLY A 194 2.33 -0.78 -2.61
C GLY A 194 3.80 -1.17 -2.37
N GLN A 195 4.51 -1.59 -3.41
CA GLN A 195 5.93 -1.97 -3.39
C GLN A 195 6.79 -0.99 -4.18
N ALA A 196 6.40 0.27 -4.19
CA ALA A 196 7.24 1.36 -4.65
C ALA A 196 8.63 1.30 -3.97
N LEU A 197 9.70 1.68 -4.67
CA LEU A 197 11.10 1.66 -4.19
C LEU A 197 11.72 0.30 -3.88
N GLN A 198 11.03 -0.59 -3.17
CA GLN A 198 11.56 -1.88 -2.77
C GLN A 198 10.48 -2.96 -2.77
N VAL A 199 10.74 -4.01 -3.54
CA VAL A 199 10.03 -5.27 -3.49
C VAL A 199 10.44 -6.06 -2.24
N GLN A 200 9.45 -6.45 -1.45
CA GLN A 200 9.66 -7.04 -0.12
C GLN A 200 8.36 -7.66 0.41
N PRO A 201 8.43 -8.59 1.38
CA PRO A 201 7.22 -9.10 2.02
C PRO A 201 6.53 -8.01 2.84
N PHE A 202 5.21 -7.92 2.70
CA PHE A 202 4.34 -7.09 3.53
C PHE A 202 2.89 -7.56 3.37
N LYS A 203 2.00 -7.11 4.25
CA LYS A 203 0.55 -7.33 4.13
C LYS A 203 -0.20 -6.12 4.64
N ASN A 204 -1.18 -5.67 3.87
CA ASN A 204 -2.17 -4.67 4.28
C ASN A 204 -3.56 -5.09 3.79
N ALA A 205 -4.55 -4.21 3.92
CA ALA A 205 -5.94 -4.51 3.56
C ALA A 205 -6.15 -4.74 2.05
N LEU A 206 -5.37 -4.07 1.20
CA LEU A 206 -5.53 -4.13 -0.25
C LEU A 206 -4.58 -5.13 -0.91
N PHE A 207 -3.36 -5.26 -0.38
CA PHE A 207 -2.25 -5.94 -1.02
C PHE A 207 -1.46 -6.83 -0.05
N ASN A 208 -0.75 -7.80 -0.63
CA ASN A 208 0.24 -8.60 0.10
C ASN A 208 1.35 -9.08 -0.83
N ALA A 209 2.53 -9.30 -0.26
CA ALA A 209 3.65 -9.96 -0.89
C ALA A 209 4.24 -10.95 0.11
N SER A 210 4.48 -12.18 -0.32
CA SER A 210 4.95 -13.25 0.57
C SER A 210 6.47 -13.27 0.76
N ASN A 211 7.22 -12.61 -0.14
CA ASN A 211 8.68 -12.58 -0.13
C ASN A 211 9.21 -11.37 -0.93
N ALA A 212 10.53 -11.27 -1.07
CA ALA A 212 11.21 -10.19 -1.80
C ALA A 212 11.57 -10.53 -3.27
N PHE A 213 10.82 -11.45 -3.91
CA PHE A 213 11.07 -11.93 -5.28
C PHE A 213 9.99 -11.48 -6.27
N GLY A 214 9.48 -10.27 -6.10
CA GLY A 214 8.53 -9.66 -7.03
C GLY A 214 7.17 -10.34 -6.99
N VAL A 215 6.62 -10.56 -5.80
CA VAL A 215 5.28 -11.10 -5.62
C VAL A 215 4.29 -9.95 -5.53
N TYR A 216 3.33 -9.93 -6.43
CA TYR A 216 2.27 -8.94 -6.49
C TYR A 216 0.94 -9.64 -6.22
N ASN A 217 0.18 -9.17 -5.24
CA ASN A 217 -1.14 -9.73 -4.95
C ASN A 217 -2.09 -8.64 -4.46
N SER A 218 -3.19 -8.46 -5.20
CA SER A 218 -4.27 -7.53 -4.90
C SER A 218 -5.53 -8.33 -4.60
N ARG A 219 -6.24 -7.89 -3.56
CA ARG A 219 -7.58 -8.37 -3.20
C ARG A 219 -8.64 -7.27 -3.34
N ILE A 220 -8.31 -6.18 -4.03
CA ILE A 220 -9.30 -5.13 -4.33
C ILE A 220 -10.35 -5.73 -5.27
N PRO A 221 -11.64 -5.74 -4.89
CA PRO A 221 -12.70 -6.19 -5.79
C PRO A 221 -12.80 -5.26 -7.01
N MET A 222 -12.86 -5.79 -8.23
CA MET A 222 -12.97 -4.96 -9.43
C MET A 222 -14.22 -5.40 -10.22
N PRO A 223 -15.40 -4.82 -9.91
CA PRO A 223 -16.62 -5.09 -10.65
C PRO A 223 -16.56 -4.54 -12.08
N PHE A 224 -17.17 -5.27 -13.01
CA PHE A 224 -17.39 -4.85 -14.40
C PHE A 224 -18.74 -5.40 -14.90
N ARG A 225 -19.43 -4.69 -15.78
CA ARG A 225 -20.80 -5.03 -16.21
C ARG A 225 -20.89 -5.63 -17.61
N LYS A 226 -19.90 -5.34 -18.46
CA LYS A 226 -19.85 -5.76 -19.87
C LYS A 226 -18.54 -6.44 -20.20
N SER A 227 -17.41 -5.89 -19.75
CA SER A 227 -16.09 -6.44 -20.02
C SER A 227 -15.01 -5.85 -19.11
N ALA A 228 -13.90 -6.57 -18.97
CA ALA A 228 -12.71 -6.07 -18.29
C ALA A 228 -11.47 -6.49 -19.06
N ARG A 229 -10.55 -5.54 -19.29
CA ARG A 229 -9.28 -5.80 -19.98
C ARG A 229 -8.11 -5.42 -19.09
N ILE A 230 -7.12 -6.31 -18.97
CA ILE A 230 -5.90 -6.09 -18.20
C ILE A 230 -4.70 -6.23 -19.12
N GLU A 231 -3.85 -5.20 -19.16
CA GLU A 231 -2.67 -5.14 -20.01
C GLU A 231 -1.43 -4.77 -19.18
N LEU A 232 -0.29 -5.35 -19.55
CA LEU A 232 1.04 -4.88 -19.11
C LEU A 232 1.78 -4.24 -20.27
N VAL A 233 2.32 -3.04 -20.06
CA VAL A 233 3.18 -2.34 -21.02
C VAL A 233 4.58 -2.23 -20.45
N ASN A 234 5.57 -2.80 -21.13
CA ASN A 234 6.96 -2.81 -20.69
C ASN A 234 7.76 -1.74 -21.41
N SER A 235 8.19 -0.71 -20.67
CA SER A 235 9.06 0.34 -21.20
C SER A 235 10.54 0.10 -20.95
N SER A 236 10.94 -1.14 -20.68
CA SER A 236 12.35 -1.53 -20.54
C SER A 236 12.87 -2.27 -21.76
N ASP A 237 14.19 -2.33 -21.86
CA ASP A 237 14.90 -3.10 -22.88
C ASP A 237 15.02 -4.60 -22.54
N THR A 238 14.30 -5.07 -21.50
CA THR A 238 14.36 -6.46 -21.04
C THR A 238 13.03 -7.15 -21.27
N THR A 239 13.04 -8.19 -22.10
CA THR A 239 11.91 -9.11 -22.22
C THR A 239 11.79 -9.94 -20.94
N CYS A 240 10.58 -10.01 -20.38
CA CYS A 240 10.32 -10.64 -19.10
C CYS A 240 9.32 -11.78 -19.25
N VAL A 241 9.45 -12.83 -18.41
CA VAL A 241 8.38 -13.83 -18.25
C VAL A 241 7.59 -13.46 -16.99
N PHE A 242 6.27 -13.37 -17.12
CA PHE A 242 5.37 -13.02 -16.03
C PHE A 242 4.37 -14.15 -15.78
N TYR A 243 4.41 -14.71 -14.59
CA TYR A 243 3.42 -15.66 -14.09
C TYR A 243 2.31 -14.86 -13.43
N TYR A 244 1.05 -15.22 -13.68
CA TYR A 244 -0.07 -14.48 -13.12
C TYR A 244 -1.31 -15.33 -12.94
N GLN A 245 -2.17 -14.83 -12.06
CA GLN A 245 -3.49 -15.36 -11.79
C GLN A 245 -4.52 -14.22 -11.79
N VAL A 246 -5.62 -14.40 -12.50
CA VAL A 246 -6.81 -13.54 -12.42
C VAL A 246 -7.98 -14.40 -11.96
N ASN A 247 -8.54 -14.10 -10.78
CA ASN A 247 -9.72 -14.77 -10.27
C ASN A 247 -10.96 -13.93 -10.54
N VAL A 248 -11.92 -14.49 -11.27
CA VAL A 248 -13.14 -13.80 -11.68
C VAL A 248 -14.33 -14.59 -11.18
N ASN A 249 -15.29 -13.89 -10.59
CA ASN A 249 -16.61 -14.43 -10.29
C ASN A 249 -17.62 -13.77 -11.22
N TYR A 250 -18.08 -14.49 -12.24
CA TYR A 250 -19.18 -14.08 -13.10
C TYR A 250 -20.48 -14.23 -12.33
N LYS A 251 -21.14 -13.10 -12.12
CA LYS A 251 -22.39 -12.98 -11.38
C LYS A 251 -22.99 -11.64 -11.72
N LYS A 252 -24.29 -11.51 -11.47
CA LYS A 252 -24.93 -10.20 -11.53
C LYS A 252 -24.22 -9.22 -10.58
N VAL A 253 -23.79 -8.09 -11.12
CA VAL A 253 -23.17 -6.98 -10.42
C VAL A 253 -24.27 -5.98 -10.05
N SER A 254 -24.14 -5.33 -8.90
CA SER A 254 -25.12 -4.34 -8.46
C SER A 254 -25.19 -3.17 -9.44
N GLU A 255 -26.38 -2.59 -9.64
CA GLU A 255 -26.55 -1.36 -10.43
C GLU A 255 -25.75 -0.21 -9.82
N ASP A 256 -25.55 -0.19 -8.50
CA ASP A 256 -24.75 0.80 -7.77
C ASP A 256 -23.26 0.42 -7.63
N ALA A 257 -22.80 -0.66 -8.29
CA ALA A 257 -21.39 -1.03 -8.24
C ALA A 257 -20.50 0.05 -8.88
N LEU A 258 -19.30 0.20 -8.33
CA LEU A 258 -18.34 1.20 -8.80
C LEU A 258 -17.14 0.52 -9.46
N TYR A 259 -16.47 1.23 -10.35
CA TYR A 259 -15.28 0.78 -11.07
C TYR A 259 -14.01 1.23 -10.35
N LEU A 260 -13.00 0.36 -10.29
CA LEU A 260 -11.72 0.70 -9.67
C LEU A 260 -10.93 1.65 -10.57
N HIS A 261 -10.45 2.76 -10.00
CA HIS A 261 -9.50 3.67 -10.60
C HIS A 261 -8.23 3.75 -9.75
N ALA A 262 -7.12 4.03 -10.40
CA ALA A 262 -5.89 4.37 -9.71
C ALA A 262 -5.09 5.42 -10.47
N TYR A 263 -4.53 6.37 -9.73
CA TYR A 263 -3.72 7.45 -10.29
C TYR A 263 -2.33 7.43 -9.69
N TRP A 264 -1.32 7.46 -10.56
CA TRP A 264 0.07 7.56 -10.16
C TRP A 264 0.69 8.89 -10.59
N SER A 265 1.49 9.48 -9.70
CA SER A 265 2.22 10.73 -9.95
C SER A 265 3.58 10.69 -9.28
N ARG A 266 4.60 11.25 -9.92
CA ARG A 266 5.95 11.44 -9.37
C ARG A 266 6.50 12.82 -9.69
N LYS A 267 7.22 13.38 -8.72
CA LYS A 267 8.07 14.55 -8.87
C LYS A 267 9.38 14.30 -8.13
N THR A 268 10.50 14.44 -8.84
CA THR A 268 11.83 14.04 -8.36
C THR A 268 12.54 15.13 -7.55
N ASP A 269 11.98 16.35 -7.55
CA ASP A 269 12.60 17.56 -7.01
C ASP A 269 11.63 18.39 -6.14
N VAL A 270 10.78 17.73 -5.35
CA VAL A 270 9.82 18.42 -4.47
C VAL A 270 10.57 19.27 -3.44
N ASN A 271 10.49 20.58 -3.61
CA ASN A 271 11.15 21.53 -2.71
C ASN A 271 10.27 21.90 -1.51
N LEU A 272 10.89 22.37 -0.42
CA LEU A 272 10.22 22.70 0.84
C LEU A 272 9.02 23.65 0.71
N ARG A 273 9.01 24.54 -0.29
CA ARG A 273 7.96 25.55 -0.49
C ARG A 273 6.86 25.12 -1.45
N GLU A 274 7.01 23.97 -2.07
CA GLU A 274 6.09 23.49 -3.09
C GLU A 274 5.02 22.57 -2.49
N GLU A 275 3.83 22.65 -3.06
CA GLU A 275 2.79 21.65 -2.89
C GLU A 275 3.03 20.49 -3.86
N PHE A 276 2.72 19.27 -3.42
CA PHE A 276 2.71 18.07 -4.25
C PHE A 276 1.27 17.57 -4.41
N THR A 277 0.84 17.35 -5.66
CA THR A 277 -0.48 16.81 -5.97
C THR A 277 -0.43 15.30 -6.03
N ALA A 278 -1.02 14.65 -5.01
CA ALA A 278 -1.11 13.19 -4.95
C ALA A 278 -2.32 12.64 -5.75
N LEU A 279 -3.40 13.42 -5.82
CA LEU A 279 -4.56 13.16 -6.66
C LEU A 279 -5.07 14.51 -7.22
N PRO A 280 -5.06 14.74 -8.54
CA PRO A 280 -5.69 15.93 -9.13
C PRO A 280 -7.20 15.92 -8.83
N GLU A 281 -7.89 17.05 -9.04
CA GLU A 281 -9.34 17.07 -8.90
C GLU A 281 -9.99 16.13 -9.92
N ILE A 282 -10.66 15.11 -9.40
CA ILE A 282 -11.52 14.20 -10.16
C ILE A 282 -12.96 14.54 -9.83
N ARG A 283 -13.81 14.56 -10.86
CA ARG A 283 -15.25 14.80 -10.73
C ARG A 283 -16.02 13.50 -10.93
N GLY A 284 -17.08 13.33 -10.15
CA GLY A 284 -17.92 12.14 -10.15
C GLY A 284 -18.35 11.75 -8.75
N GLN A 285 -19.06 10.64 -8.67
CA GLN A 285 -19.49 10.01 -7.42
C GLN A 285 -18.62 8.78 -7.18
N GLY A 286 -18.23 8.55 -5.93
CA GLY A 286 -17.31 7.47 -5.66
C GLY A 286 -16.90 7.29 -4.21
N ARG A 287 -15.94 6.37 -4.04
CA ARG A 287 -15.32 6.04 -2.76
C ARG A 287 -13.83 6.13 -2.90
N TYR A 288 -13.19 6.96 -2.09
CA TYR A 288 -11.75 6.99 -1.99
C TYR A 288 -11.27 5.85 -1.08
N LEU A 289 -10.32 5.05 -1.58
CA LEU A 289 -9.77 3.93 -0.84
C LEU A 289 -8.50 4.30 -0.09
N GLY A 290 -7.77 5.33 -0.53
CA GLY A 290 -6.54 5.78 0.09
C GLY A 290 -5.41 5.96 -0.92
N THR A 291 -4.19 6.12 -0.40
CA THR A 291 -3.00 6.33 -1.22
C THR A 291 -1.82 5.57 -0.62
N SER A 292 -0.87 5.19 -1.47
CA SER A 292 0.47 4.76 -1.08
C SER A 292 1.48 5.82 -1.54
N TRP A 293 2.50 6.09 -0.72
CA TRP A 293 3.56 7.06 -0.99
C TRP A 293 4.91 6.38 -0.96
N ALA A 294 5.80 6.87 -1.81
CA ALA A 294 7.21 6.56 -1.81
C ALA A 294 8.03 7.84 -1.85
N ILE A 295 8.95 7.96 -0.89
CA ILE A 295 9.80 9.14 -0.70
C ILE A 295 11.26 8.71 -0.71
N ILE A 296 12.07 9.37 -1.54
CA ILE A 296 13.53 9.35 -1.44
C ILE A 296 14.00 10.75 -1.03
N GLN A 297 14.49 10.86 0.20
CA GLN A 297 15.04 12.11 0.72
C GLN A 297 16.57 12.07 0.68
N ASP A 298 17.16 13.09 0.08
CA ASP A 298 18.60 13.31 0.16
C ASP A 298 19.04 13.79 1.55
N ASP A 299 20.14 13.23 2.05
CA ASP A 299 20.83 13.64 3.30
C ASP A 299 20.08 13.30 4.61
N VAL A 300 20.21 12.04 5.05
CA VAL A 300 19.70 11.49 6.33
C VAL A 300 20.13 12.26 7.59
N LYS A 301 21.19 13.09 7.53
CA LYS A 301 21.66 13.84 8.70
C LYS A 301 20.64 14.85 9.21
N LYS A 302 19.63 15.17 8.42
CA LYS A 302 18.54 16.09 8.77
C LYS A 302 17.33 15.40 9.40
N ARG A 303 17.47 14.11 9.77
CA ARG A 303 16.37 13.26 10.22
C ARG A 303 15.27 13.19 9.14
N TRP A 304 14.07 12.83 9.57
CA TRP A 304 12.86 12.70 8.79
C TRP A 304 12.20 14.06 8.54
N SER A 305 12.85 15.07 7.95
CA SER A 305 12.20 16.39 7.86
C SER A 305 11.01 16.43 6.89
N TRP A 306 11.02 15.61 5.84
CA TRP A 306 10.04 15.62 4.75
C TRP A 306 8.58 15.45 5.17
N TYR A 307 8.29 14.77 6.29
CA TYR A 307 6.91 14.47 6.69
C TYR A 307 6.18 15.66 7.34
N VAL A 308 6.89 16.73 7.72
CA VAL A 308 6.31 17.89 8.41
C VAL A 308 5.64 18.83 7.40
N ARG A 309 4.66 18.27 6.68
CA ARG A 309 3.88 18.86 5.60
C ARG A 309 2.40 18.51 5.79
N PRO A 310 1.48 19.47 5.72
CA PRO A 310 0.06 19.20 5.90
C PRO A 310 -0.47 18.39 4.73
N VAL A 311 -1.39 17.48 5.02
CA VAL A 311 -2.12 16.72 4.01
C VAL A 311 -3.54 17.26 3.96
N ARG A 312 -4.01 17.56 2.75
CA ARG A 312 -5.37 18.03 2.50
C ARG A 312 -6.05 17.13 1.49
N ILE A 313 -7.20 16.58 1.86
CA ILE A 313 -8.13 15.92 0.93
C ILE A 313 -9.36 16.81 0.86
N ASP A 314 -9.63 17.40 -0.29
CA ASP A 314 -10.85 18.16 -0.55
C ASP A 314 -11.88 17.24 -1.20
N TYR A 315 -13.11 17.17 -0.68
CA TYR A 315 -14.20 16.38 -1.25
C TYR A 315 -15.56 17.07 -1.05
N ASP A 316 -16.37 17.12 -2.10
CA ASP A 316 -17.70 17.77 -2.19
C ASP A 316 -17.74 19.27 -1.80
N ASP A 317 -18.42 20.14 -2.56
CA ASP A 317 -18.57 21.56 -2.18
C ASP A 317 -19.85 21.78 -1.33
N ARG A 318 -19.84 21.47 -0.02
CA ARG A 318 -21.03 21.77 0.82
C ARG A 318 -21.06 23.24 1.26
N LYS A 319 -21.45 24.12 0.33
CA LYS A 319 -21.70 25.56 0.56
C LYS A 319 -22.68 25.88 1.71
N ASN A 320 -23.44 24.90 2.20
CA ASN A 320 -24.46 25.06 3.26
C ASN A 320 -24.19 24.24 4.54
N ALA A 321 -22.99 23.71 4.74
CA ALA A 321 -22.70 22.99 5.98
C ALA A 321 -22.56 23.96 7.16
N THR A 322 -23.31 23.74 8.23
CA THR A 322 -23.13 24.38 9.56
C THR A 322 -21.78 24.06 10.23
N LYS A 323 -20.87 23.39 9.52
CA LYS A 323 -19.54 22.98 9.96
C LYS A 323 -18.52 23.36 8.87
N PRO A 324 -17.60 24.30 9.15
CA PRO A 324 -16.61 24.80 8.17
C PRO A 324 -15.69 23.73 7.56
N ASN A 325 -15.51 22.59 8.23
CA ASN A 325 -14.61 21.51 7.82
C ASN A 325 -15.37 20.27 7.30
N ALA A 326 -16.61 20.41 6.84
CA ALA A 326 -17.44 19.28 6.41
C ALA A 326 -17.10 18.74 5.00
N SER A 327 -16.14 19.35 4.31
CA SER A 327 -15.78 19.11 2.90
C SER A 327 -14.27 18.91 2.70
N SER A 328 -13.51 18.76 3.78
CA SER A 328 -12.08 18.48 3.71
C SER A 328 -11.59 17.68 4.91
N ILE A 329 -10.58 16.84 4.68
CA ILE A 329 -9.70 16.32 5.72
C ILE A 329 -8.43 17.15 5.67
N ASP A 330 -8.13 17.86 6.76
CA ASP A 330 -6.90 18.62 6.93
C ASP A 330 -6.10 18.00 8.07
N ALA A 331 -5.04 17.28 7.73
CA ALA A 331 -4.07 16.75 8.69
C ALA A 331 -2.86 17.68 8.78
N GLY A 332 -2.41 17.97 10.00
CA GLY A 332 -1.33 18.93 10.25
C GLY A 332 0.02 18.51 9.66
N THR A 333 0.28 17.20 9.60
CA THR A 333 1.51 16.59 9.09
C THR A 333 1.21 15.25 8.42
N LEU A 334 2.16 14.75 7.62
CA LEU A 334 2.01 13.49 6.90
C LEU A 334 2.09 12.27 7.82
N ASP A 335 2.88 12.32 8.90
CA ASP A 335 2.94 11.23 9.89
C ASP A 335 1.64 11.15 10.70
N ASP A 336 1.07 12.28 11.11
CA ASP A 336 -0.27 12.30 11.73
C ASP A 336 -1.34 11.78 10.76
N TYR A 337 -1.25 12.18 9.47
CA TYR A 337 -2.18 11.72 8.44
C TYR A 337 -2.15 10.20 8.29
N ILE A 338 -1.02 9.52 8.39
CA ILE A 338 -0.97 8.04 8.29
C ILE A 338 -1.23 7.34 9.64
N ALA A 339 -1.85 8.03 10.61
CA ALA A 339 -2.11 7.51 11.96
C ALA A 339 -0.82 7.10 12.71
N SER A 340 0.28 7.80 12.45
CA SER A 340 1.53 7.73 13.21
C SER A 340 1.74 9.04 13.98
N GLY A 341 2.98 9.33 14.36
CA GLY A 341 3.34 10.63 14.93
C GLY A 341 4.78 10.66 15.45
N TRP A 342 5.34 11.86 15.51
CA TRP A 342 6.65 12.14 16.11
C TRP A 342 7.82 11.38 15.48
N TRP A 343 7.80 11.15 14.16
CA TRP A 343 8.86 10.42 13.45
C TRP A 343 10.28 11.01 13.65
N SER A 344 10.40 12.32 13.84
CA SER A 344 11.70 12.98 14.12
C SER A 344 12.29 12.64 15.49
N SER A 345 11.51 11.99 16.37
CA SER A 345 11.94 11.48 17.67
C SER A 345 12.39 10.01 17.61
N GLU A 346 12.18 9.31 16.49
CA GLU A 346 12.61 7.92 16.33
C GLU A 346 14.14 7.84 16.19
N VAL A 347 14.79 7.10 17.09
CA VAL A 347 16.25 6.89 17.08
C VAL A 347 16.65 5.77 16.10
N ASN A 348 15.71 4.88 15.76
CA ASN A 348 15.90 3.82 14.78
C ASN A 348 14.55 3.48 14.11
N PRO A 349 14.12 4.27 13.12
CA PRO A 349 12.82 4.10 12.47
C PRO A 349 12.72 2.71 11.81
N GLN A 350 11.69 1.96 12.18
CA GLN A 350 11.44 0.63 11.63
C GLN A 350 10.24 0.63 10.68
N ALA A 351 10.26 -0.29 9.72
CA ALA A 351 9.07 -0.59 8.94
C ALA A 351 8.02 -1.26 9.82
N TYR A 352 6.75 -0.99 9.55
CA TYR A 352 5.61 -1.66 10.16
C TYR A 352 4.42 -1.68 9.20
N THR A 353 3.56 -2.68 9.35
CA THR A 353 2.42 -2.90 8.47
C THR A 353 1.17 -3.17 9.29
N GLU A 354 0.24 -2.23 9.31
CA GLU A 354 -1.13 -2.44 9.77
C GLU A 354 -2.07 -2.59 8.56
N PRO A 355 -3.27 -3.17 8.72
CA PRO A 355 -4.19 -3.35 7.59
C PRO A 355 -4.46 -2.05 6.82
N ASN A 356 -4.75 -0.96 7.52
CA ASN A 356 -5.23 0.28 6.91
C ASN A 356 -4.21 1.42 6.91
N TYR A 357 -3.05 1.25 7.53
CA TYR A 357 -1.98 2.25 7.47
C TYR A 357 -0.64 1.58 7.76
N GLY A 358 0.46 2.23 7.39
CA GLY A 358 1.76 1.66 7.68
C GLY A 358 2.89 2.36 6.97
N ARG A 359 4.09 2.00 7.37
CA ARG A 359 5.34 2.34 6.71
C ARG A 359 6.02 1.04 6.34
N SER A 360 5.66 0.48 5.19
CA SER A 360 6.09 -0.86 4.78
C SER A 360 7.59 -0.92 4.49
N TYR A 361 8.23 0.18 4.11
CA TYR A 361 9.68 0.23 3.86
C TYR A 361 10.34 1.40 4.55
N VAL A 362 11.50 1.16 5.15
CA VAL A 362 12.45 2.17 5.61
C VAL A 362 13.85 1.65 5.36
N ASN A 363 14.65 2.41 4.62
CA ASN A 363 16.06 2.09 4.45
C ASN A 363 16.88 3.36 4.25
N VAL A 364 18.17 3.27 4.57
CA VAL A 364 19.16 4.27 4.18
C VAL A 364 20.11 3.61 3.19
N ASP A 365 20.17 4.15 1.98
CA ASP A 365 21.05 3.60 0.95
C ASP A 365 22.53 3.97 1.17
N THR A 366 23.40 3.42 0.32
CA THR A 366 24.86 3.66 0.38
C THR A 366 25.25 5.12 0.14
N GLN A 367 24.37 5.90 -0.51
CA GLN A 367 24.53 7.33 -0.75
C GLN A 367 23.97 8.19 0.40
N LYS A 368 23.51 7.55 1.49
CA LYS A 368 22.90 8.19 2.66
C LYS A 368 21.60 8.93 2.33
N ARG A 369 20.84 8.40 1.38
CA ARG A 369 19.46 8.83 1.09
C ARG A 369 18.51 7.98 1.90
N LEU A 370 17.47 8.59 2.46
CA LEU A 370 16.40 7.92 3.20
C LEU A 370 15.31 7.50 2.21
N TRP A 371 14.98 6.21 2.18
CA TRP A 371 13.97 5.61 1.33
C TRP A 371 12.81 5.15 2.22
N VAL A 372 11.60 5.62 1.92
CA VAL A 372 10.41 5.32 2.72
C VAL A 372 9.25 4.99 1.82
N VAL A 373 8.51 3.93 2.17
CA VAL A 373 7.22 3.60 1.57
C VAL A 373 6.19 3.56 2.70
N CYS A 374 5.11 4.30 2.54
CA CYS A 374 3.99 4.30 3.49
C CYS A 374 2.64 4.28 2.77
N TYR A 375 1.58 4.03 3.52
CA TYR A 375 0.21 3.99 3.02
C TYR A 375 -0.80 4.30 4.12
N ARG A 376 -2.00 4.71 3.69
CA ARG A 376 -3.22 4.87 4.49
C ARG A 376 -4.39 4.57 3.58
N TYR A 377 -5.28 3.70 4.07
CA TYR A 377 -6.48 3.25 3.40
C TYR A 377 -7.72 3.45 4.25
N TYR A 378 -8.81 3.87 3.62
CA TYR A 378 -10.11 4.17 4.21
C TYR A 378 -11.06 2.97 4.07
N ILE A 379 -10.64 1.83 4.60
CA ILE A 379 -11.42 0.58 4.54
C ILE A 379 -12.43 0.53 5.69
N ASP A 380 -11.94 0.70 6.92
CA ASP A 380 -12.76 0.69 8.14
C ASP A 380 -13.42 2.06 8.42
N ASP A 381 -12.89 3.14 7.84
CA ASP A 381 -13.40 4.50 7.90
C ASP A 381 -13.71 5.06 6.48
N PRO A 382 -14.72 4.53 5.76
CA PRO A 382 -14.94 4.84 4.34
C PRO A 382 -15.08 6.34 4.03
N LEU A 383 -14.31 6.82 3.05
CA LEU A 383 -14.41 8.18 2.52
C LEU A 383 -15.19 8.20 1.20
N TRP A 384 -16.42 8.71 1.25
CA TRP A 384 -17.31 8.86 0.09
C TRP A 384 -17.34 10.31 -0.40
N PHE A 385 -17.51 10.48 -1.71
CA PHE A 385 -17.70 11.78 -2.35
C PHE A 385 -18.77 11.69 -3.44
N ASN A 386 -19.49 12.78 -3.67
CA ASN A 386 -20.62 12.85 -4.58
C ASN A 386 -20.39 13.77 -5.80
N GLU A 387 -19.44 14.69 -5.70
CA GLU A 387 -19.20 15.66 -6.78
C GLU A 387 -17.75 15.61 -7.25
N LYS A 388 -16.81 15.59 -6.31
CA LYS A 388 -15.38 15.66 -6.60
C LYS A 388 -14.53 15.25 -5.42
N ILE A 389 -13.28 14.89 -5.72
CA ILE A 389 -12.23 14.68 -4.73
C ILE A 389 -10.87 15.13 -5.29
N SER A 390 -9.99 15.64 -4.42
CA SER A 390 -8.58 15.87 -4.73
C SER A 390 -7.72 15.66 -3.48
N MET A 391 -6.42 15.41 -3.66
CA MET A 391 -5.47 15.27 -2.56
C MET A 391 -4.16 16.02 -2.85
N LYS A 392 -3.76 16.85 -1.87
CA LYS A 392 -2.57 17.68 -1.91
C LYS A 392 -1.73 17.51 -0.64
N ILE A 393 -0.43 17.64 -0.80
CA ILE A 393 0.55 17.66 0.29
C ILE A 393 1.21 19.02 0.26
N GLY A 394 0.95 19.82 1.28
CA GLY A 394 1.36 21.20 1.33
C GLY A 394 2.87 21.41 1.50
N PRO A 395 3.30 22.68 1.50
CA PRO A 395 4.68 23.04 1.77
C PRO A 395 5.08 22.65 3.20
N HIS A 396 6.37 22.47 3.40
CA HIS A 396 6.94 22.17 4.70
C HIS A 396 6.70 23.33 5.69
N ILE A 397 6.15 23.03 6.87
CA ILE A 397 5.69 24.08 7.81
C ILE A 397 6.77 24.60 8.77
N ALA A 398 7.87 23.87 8.98
CA ALA A 398 8.96 24.36 9.84
C ALA A 398 9.74 25.51 9.20
N LYS A 399 9.96 26.58 9.98
CA LYS A 399 10.55 27.86 9.53
C LYS A 399 12.06 27.84 9.27
N ARG A 400 12.81 26.84 9.75
CA ARG A 400 14.28 26.79 9.69
C ARG A 400 14.84 25.40 9.40
N ILE A 401 14.33 24.76 8.35
CA ILE A 401 14.91 23.51 7.82
C ILE A 401 15.67 23.79 6.53
N LYS A 402 16.83 23.14 6.39
CA LYS A 402 17.65 23.15 5.17
C LYS A 402 17.57 21.79 4.48
N GLU A 403 16.40 21.31 4.10
CA GLU A 403 16.28 20.06 3.33
C GLU A 403 16.69 20.27 1.88
N ARG A 404 17.20 19.22 1.24
CA ARG A 404 17.33 19.19 -0.22
C ARG A 404 15.97 18.85 -0.84
N PRO A 405 15.76 19.12 -2.14
CA PRO A 405 14.61 18.55 -2.83
C PRO A 405 14.56 17.04 -2.63
N SER A 406 13.35 16.51 -2.50
CA SER A 406 13.10 15.08 -2.30
C SER A 406 12.31 14.53 -3.47
N ASP A 407 12.48 13.24 -3.75
CA ASP A 407 11.73 12.50 -4.76
C ASP A 407 10.47 11.91 -4.15
N TRP A 408 9.31 12.22 -4.73
CA TRP A 408 8.01 11.80 -4.24
C TRP A 408 7.27 11.11 -5.35
N SER A 409 6.75 9.92 -5.07
CA SER A 409 5.76 9.25 -5.91
C SER A 409 4.58 8.77 -5.09
N THR A 410 3.39 8.79 -5.68
CA THR A 410 2.15 8.37 -5.02
C THR A 410 1.25 7.59 -5.94
N THR A 411 0.55 6.60 -5.39
CA THR A 411 -0.56 5.92 -6.06
C THR A 411 -1.83 6.11 -5.24
N ALA A 412 -2.80 6.84 -5.77
CA ALA A 412 -4.13 6.99 -5.19
C ALA A 412 -5.07 5.93 -5.75
N TYR A 413 -5.89 5.32 -4.89
CA TYR A 413 -6.88 4.30 -5.25
C TYR A 413 -8.27 4.79 -4.89
N PHE A 414 -9.21 4.65 -5.81
CA PHE A 414 -10.58 5.09 -5.60
C PHE A 414 -11.53 4.35 -6.54
N TYR A 415 -12.80 4.35 -6.19
CA TYR A 415 -13.87 3.87 -7.05
C TYR A 415 -14.65 5.05 -7.62
N LEU A 416 -15.13 4.92 -8.86
CA LEU A 416 -16.07 5.85 -9.50
C LEU A 416 -17.29 5.13 -10.07
N THR A 417 -18.39 5.85 -10.24
CA THR A 417 -19.57 5.36 -10.98
C THR A 417 -19.27 5.12 -12.46
N GLU A 418 -18.33 5.89 -13.03
CA GLU A 418 -17.95 5.81 -14.44
C GLU A 418 -16.76 4.86 -14.66
N PRO A 419 -16.74 4.12 -15.79
CA PRO A 419 -15.66 3.20 -16.12
C PRO A 419 -14.36 3.89 -16.53
N GLU A 420 -14.40 5.19 -16.82
CA GLU A 420 -13.25 6.02 -17.17
C GLU A 420 -13.34 7.40 -16.50
N SER A 421 -12.24 8.13 -16.49
CA SER A 421 -12.15 9.46 -15.88
C SER A 421 -11.22 10.37 -16.67
N ASN A 422 -11.19 11.65 -16.30
CA ASN A 422 -10.32 12.67 -16.90
C ASN A 422 -8.89 12.66 -16.32
N LEU A 423 -8.43 11.51 -15.82
CA LEU A 423 -7.09 11.37 -15.27
C LEU A 423 -6.02 11.73 -16.32
N PRO A 424 -4.93 12.40 -15.92
CA PRO A 424 -3.77 12.56 -16.77
C PRO A 424 -3.21 11.21 -17.20
N LEU A 425 -2.61 11.17 -18.40
CA LEU A 425 -1.83 10.02 -18.83
C LEU A 425 -0.65 9.79 -17.89
N ILE A 426 -0.27 8.53 -17.74
CA ILE A 426 0.90 8.14 -16.95
C ILE A 426 2.17 8.83 -17.50
N GLN A 427 3.01 9.37 -16.62
CA GLN A 427 4.24 10.06 -17.02
C GLN A 427 5.23 9.10 -17.70
N ASP A 428 6.11 9.64 -18.55
CA ASP A 428 7.08 8.87 -19.34
C ASP A 428 7.95 7.93 -18.50
N ALA A 429 8.39 6.84 -19.14
CA ALA A 429 9.23 5.82 -18.52
C ALA A 429 10.47 6.40 -17.83
N ALA A 430 11.13 7.39 -18.45
CA ALA A 430 12.30 8.06 -17.88
C ALA A 430 12.03 8.71 -16.51
N VAL A 431 10.81 9.24 -16.30
CA VAL A 431 10.40 9.78 -14.99
C VAL A 431 10.08 8.64 -14.03
N ARG A 432 9.42 7.57 -14.48
CA ARG A 432 9.03 6.43 -13.64
C ARG A 432 10.23 5.65 -13.12
N THR A 433 11.27 5.48 -13.92
CA THR A 433 12.41 4.60 -13.62
C THR A 433 13.64 5.35 -13.10
N LEU A 434 13.64 6.68 -13.05
CA LEU A 434 14.80 7.44 -12.58
C LEU A 434 15.25 6.96 -11.20
N GLY A 435 16.53 6.62 -11.06
CA GLY A 435 17.14 6.19 -9.80
C GLY A 435 17.07 4.69 -9.50
N PHE A 436 16.54 3.88 -10.43
CA PHE A 436 16.52 2.41 -10.36
C PHE A 436 17.49 1.75 -11.33
#